data_AF-A0A510K266-F1
#
_entry.id   AF-A0A510K266-F1
#
_cell.length_a   1.000
_cell.length_b   1.000
_cell.length_c   1.000
_cell.angle_alpha   90.00
_cell.angle_beta   90.00
_cell.angle_gamma   90.00
#
_symmetry.space_group_name_H-M   'P 1'
#
loop_
_entity.id
_entity.type
_entity.pdbx_description
1 polymer ?
#
loop_
_entity_poly.entity_id
_entity_poly.type
_entity_poly.pdbx_seq_one_letter_code
_entity_poly.pdbx_strand_id
1 'polypeptide(L)'
;MNKFIFDGFYDNILNSFGWQTINIGIPLLQEFNENFSKAKYLLEIENEIKPMEKMKRMEFSISDDKIVGRTLVYNPENWKHTEYYFFEDAPKEVENSKVYEVLHISQ
;
A
#
# COMPACT_ATOMS: atom_id res chain seq x y z
N MET A 1 -10.13 14.39 -5.21
CA MET A 1 -9.13 13.41 -5.68
C MET A 1 -9.71 12.00 -5.79
N ASN A 2 -10.16 11.40 -4.68
CA ASN A 2 -10.60 10.00 -4.64
C ASN A 2 -11.69 9.61 -5.68
N LYS A 3 -12.71 10.45 -5.91
CA LYS A 3 -13.74 10.16 -6.93
C LYS A 3 -13.19 9.91 -8.33
N PHE A 4 -12.11 10.59 -8.72
CA PHE A 4 -11.53 10.45 -10.05
C PHE A 4 -10.89 9.08 -10.28
N ILE A 5 -10.34 8.48 -9.22
CA ILE A 5 -9.73 7.14 -9.25
C ILE A 5 -10.82 6.06 -9.16
N PHE A 6 -11.88 6.28 -8.37
CA PHE A 6 -12.85 5.23 -8.04
C PHE A 6 -14.08 5.13 -8.97
N ASP A 7 -14.37 6.15 -9.80
CA ASP A 7 -15.53 6.16 -10.71
C ASP A 7 -15.19 5.79 -12.17
N GLY A 8 -14.07 5.12 -12.42
CA GLY A 8 -13.71 4.57 -13.75
C GLY A 8 -13.14 5.58 -14.77
N PHE A 9 -13.00 6.86 -14.41
CA PHE A 9 -12.34 7.85 -15.26
C PHE A 9 -10.84 7.55 -15.45
N TYR A 10 -10.20 6.97 -14.43
CA TYR A 10 -8.80 6.58 -14.47
C TYR A 10 -8.53 5.42 -15.45
N ASP A 11 -9.43 4.44 -15.53
CA ASP A 11 -9.30 3.30 -16.44
C ASP A 11 -9.37 3.74 -17.91
N ASN A 12 -10.24 4.72 -18.22
CA ASN A 12 -10.31 5.31 -19.56
C ASN A 12 -9.02 6.03 -19.95
N ILE A 13 -8.36 6.67 -18.98
CA ILE A 13 -7.10 7.37 -19.20
C ILE A 13 -5.96 6.37 -19.41
N LEU A 14 -5.86 5.32 -18.59
CA LEU A 14 -4.87 4.25 -18.75
C LEU A 14 -5.00 3.56 -20.12
N ASN A 15 -6.22 3.24 -20.56
CA ASN A 15 -6.45 2.64 -21.87
C ASN A 15 -6.14 3.57 -23.05
N SER A 16 -6.16 4.90 -22.84
CA SER A 16 -5.83 5.89 -23.86
C SER A 16 -4.32 6.15 -24.01
N PHE A 17 -3.54 5.84 -22.97
CA PHE A 17 -2.08 5.94 -23.01
C PHE A 17 -1.51 4.74 -23.76
N GLY A 18 -1.49 4.85 -25.08
CA GLY A 18 -0.85 3.88 -25.95
C GLY A 18 0.60 3.60 -25.54
N TRP A 19 0.86 2.34 -25.20
CA TRP A 19 2.16 1.66 -25.30
C TRP A 19 3.29 2.08 -24.34
N GLN A 20 3.00 2.61 -23.15
CA GLN A 20 3.96 2.61 -22.05
C GLN A 20 3.35 2.05 -20.78
N THR A 21 3.91 0.94 -20.28
CA THR A 21 3.61 0.43 -18.94
C THR A 21 4.23 1.39 -17.92
N ILE A 22 3.39 2.23 -17.33
CA ILE A 22 3.80 3.08 -16.22
C ILE A 22 3.60 2.23 -14.97
N ASN A 23 4.68 1.80 -14.32
CA ASN A 23 4.62 1.18 -13.00
C ASN A 23 4.06 2.21 -12.01
N ILE A 24 2.76 2.12 -11.73
CA ILE A 24 2.05 3.04 -10.84
C ILE A 24 1.67 2.33 -9.54
N GLY A 25 2.13 2.89 -8.43
CA GLY A 25 1.59 2.61 -7.10
C GLY A 25 0.70 3.77 -6.68
N ILE A 26 -0.58 3.51 -6.47
CA ILE A 26 -1.54 4.51 -6.01
C ILE A 26 -1.67 4.35 -4.49
N PRO A 27 -1.20 5.31 -3.67
CA PRO A 27 -1.43 5.27 -2.23
C PRO A 27 -2.91 5.53 -1.95
N LEU A 28 -3.59 4.54 -1.37
CA LEU A 28 -5.02 4.61 -1.06
C LEU A 28 -5.26 5.08 0.37
N LEU A 29 -4.49 4.54 1.32
CA LEU A 29 -4.59 4.86 2.74
C LEU A 29 -3.20 5.06 3.31
N GLN A 30 -3.08 6.05 4.20
CA GLN A 30 -1.83 6.34 4.89
C GLN A 30 -2.15 6.84 6.30
N GLU A 31 -1.49 6.25 7.29
CA GLU A 31 -1.65 6.60 8.69
C GLU A 31 -0.28 6.54 9.35
N PHE A 32 0.17 7.67 9.89
CA PHE A 32 1.47 7.77 10.56
C PHE A 32 1.26 8.43 11.91
N ASN A 33 1.92 7.94 12.94
CA ASN A 33 1.94 8.58 14.24
C ASN A 33 3.24 9.40 14.44
N GLU A 34 3.35 10.10 15.56
CA GLU A 34 4.49 10.96 15.89
C GLU A 34 5.83 10.19 15.98
N ASN A 35 5.77 8.89 16.25
CA ASN A 35 6.94 8.01 16.36
C ASN A 35 7.37 7.38 15.03
N PHE A 36 6.71 7.69 13.91
CA PHE A 36 7.07 7.13 12.60
C PHE A 36 8.55 7.28 12.25
N SER A 37 9.17 8.40 12.62
CA SER A 37 10.61 8.66 12.42
C SER A 37 11.54 7.68 13.14
N LYS A 38 11.03 6.95 14.14
CA LYS A 38 11.77 5.93 14.91
C LYS A 38 11.58 4.52 14.38
N ALA A 39 10.81 4.33 13.31
CA ALA A 39 10.59 3.00 12.75
C ALA A 39 11.91 2.38 12.29
N LYS A 40 12.16 1.16 12.72
CA LYS A 40 13.35 0.36 12.39
C LYS A 40 13.02 -0.84 11.53
N TYR A 41 11.75 -1.25 11.50
CA TYR A 41 11.30 -2.41 10.75
C TYR A 41 10.09 -2.05 9.90
N LEU A 42 10.02 -2.70 8.74
CA LEU A 42 8.91 -2.61 7.80
C LEU A 42 8.43 -4.02 7.48
N LEU A 43 7.14 -4.27 7.71
CA LEU A 43 6.44 -5.47 7.28
C LEU A 43 5.70 -5.15 5.98
N GLU A 44 6.00 -5.88 4.91
CA GLU A 44 5.32 -5.84 3.62
C GLU A 44 4.40 -7.06 3.49
N ILE A 45 3.15 -6.82 3.14
CA ILE A 45 2.18 -7.87 2.81
C ILE A 45 1.64 -7.58 1.41
N GLU A 46 1.93 -8.46 0.48
CA GLU A 46 1.42 -8.38 -0.89
C GLU A 46 0.20 -9.29 -1.03
N ASN A 47 -0.90 -8.72 -1.51
CA ASN A 47 -2.15 -9.41 -1.75
C ASN A 47 -2.59 -9.23 -3.20
N GLU A 48 -3.08 -10.32 -3.79
CA GLU A 48 -3.68 -10.28 -5.12
C GLU A 48 -5.17 -9.97 -5.03
N ILE A 49 -5.65 -9.14 -5.94
CA ILE A 49 -7.05 -8.75 -6.06
C ILE A 49 -7.57 -9.27 -7.40
N LYS A 50 -8.82 -9.71 -7.41
CA LYS A 50 -9.48 -10.08 -8.67
C LYS A 50 -9.95 -8.81 -9.40
N PRO A 51 -9.80 -8.75 -10.73
CA PRO A 51 -10.40 -7.68 -11.53
C PRO A 51 -11.87 -7.47 -11.18
N MET A 52 -12.26 -6.22 -10.92
CA MET A 52 -13.63 -5.86 -10.55
C MET A 52 -14.03 -4.56 -11.21
N GLU A 53 -15.28 -4.46 -11.67
CA GLU A 53 -15.81 -3.25 -12.34
C GLU A 53 -15.85 -2.02 -11.42
N LYS A 54 -15.90 -2.23 -10.11
CA LYS A 54 -15.86 -1.17 -9.10
C LYS A 54 -14.98 -1.62 -7.95
N MET A 55 -13.97 -0.82 -7.68
CA MET A 55 -13.04 -1.07 -6.60
C MET A 55 -13.77 -0.99 -5.25
N LYS A 56 -13.72 -2.08 -4.46
CA LYS A 56 -14.18 -2.05 -3.07
C LYS A 56 -13.20 -1.25 -2.22
N ARG A 57 -13.70 -0.59 -1.17
CA ARG A 57 -12.85 0.05 -0.17
C ARG A 57 -11.92 -1.02 0.43
N MET A 58 -10.62 -0.81 0.28
CA MET A 58 -9.59 -1.64 0.89
C MET A 58 -9.31 -1.13 2.30
N GLU A 59 -8.99 -2.05 3.20
CA GLU A 59 -8.67 -1.76 4.60
C GLU A 59 -7.40 -2.53 4.98
N PHE A 60 -6.73 -2.08 6.04
CA PHE A 60 -5.56 -2.77 6.57
C PHE A 60 -5.95 -4.14 7.13
N SER A 61 -5.20 -5.17 6.75
CA SER A 61 -5.41 -6.53 7.23
C SER A 61 -4.97 -6.73 8.69
N ILE A 62 -4.06 -5.88 9.20
CA ILE A 62 -3.50 -5.98 10.54
C ILE A 62 -3.87 -4.76 11.38
N SER A 63 -4.23 -5.05 12.63
CA SER A 63 -4.33 -4.08 13.71
C SER A 63 -3.41 -4.52 14.85
N ASP A 64 -2.37 -3.73 15.11
CA ASP A 64 -1.42 -3.92 16.20
C ASP A 64 -1.04 -2.54 16.75
N ASP A 65 -1.12 -2.37 18.08
CA ASP A 65 -0.85 -1.10 18.75
C ASP A 65 0.62 -0.66 18.63
N LYS A 66 1.52 -1.57 18.23
CA LYS A 66 2.93 -1.30 18.00
C LYS A 66 3.22 -0.69 16.63
N ILE A 67 2.22 -0.63 15.75
CA ILE A 67 2.36 -0.02 14.42
C ILE A 67 2.54 1.48 14.60
N VAL A 68 3.68 2.01 14.14
CA VAL A 68 3.98 3.45 14.15
C VAL A 68 3.63 4.15 12.84
N GLY A 69 3.40 3.37 11.78
CA GLY A 69 2.90 3.86 10.52
C GLY A 69 2.40 2.74 9.65
N ARG A 70 1.46 3.05 8.76
CA ARG A 70 0.95 2.11 7.78
C ARG A 70 0.52 2.80 6.50
N THR A 71 0.76 2.14 5.37
CA THR A 71 0.30 2.61 4.07
C THR A 71 -0.18 1.46 3.21
N LEU A 72 -1.24 1.71 2.44
CA LEU A 72 -1.83 0.75 1.52
C LEU A 72 -1.67 1.30 0.11
N VAL A 73 -0.91 0.58 -0.71
CA VAL A 73 -0.59 0.96 -2.08
C VAL A 73 -1.26 -0.02 -3.03
N TYR A 74 -2.01 0.49 -3.99
CA TYR A 74 -2.64 -0.30 -5.04
C TYR A 74 -1.89 -0.17 -6.36
N ASN A 75 -1.63 -1.31 -6.99
CA ASN A 75 -1.09 -1.40 -8.34
C ASN A 75 -2.19 -1.90 -9.30
N PRO A 76 -2.79 -1.02 -10.13
CA PRO A 76 -3.81 -1.40 -11.10
C PRO A 76 -3.29 -2.27 -12.27
N GLU A 77 -1.99 -2.23 -12.57
CA GLU A 77 -1.40 -3.02 -13.66
C GLU A 77 -1.46 -4.51 -13.34
N ASN A 78 -1.05 -4.87 -12.13
CA ASN A 78 -0.94 -6.27 -11.71
C ASN A 78 -2.12 -6.74 -10.85
N TRP A 79 -3.10 -5.87 -10.59
CA TRP A 79 -4.21 -6.13 -9.66
C TRP A 79 -3.72 -6.57 -8.29
N LYS A 80 -2.72 -5.88 -7.76
CA LYS A 80 -2.15 -6.16 -6.45
C LYS A 80 -2.35 -4.98 -5.53
N HIS A 81 -2.54 -5.24 -4.24
CA HIS A 81 -2.33 -4.22 -3.24
C HIS A 81 -1.26 -4.69 -2.27
N THR A 82 -0.43 -3.74 -1.86
CA THR A 82 0.66 -3.96 -0.93
C THR A 82 0.41 -3.12 0.30
N GLU A 83 0.41 -3.79 1.44
CA GLU A 83 0.27 -3.17 2.75
C GLU A 83 1.65 -3.09 3.38
N TYR A 84 1.98 -1.92 3.89
CA TYR A 84 3.25 -1.63 4.53
C TYR A 84 2.97 -1.20 5.96
N TYR A 85 3.60 -1.88 6.92
CA TYR A 85 3.45 -1.59 8.34
C TYR A 85 4.81 -1.34 8.97
N PHE A 86 4.94 -0.21 9.64
CA PHE A 86 6.18 0.26 10.24
C PHE A 86 6.17 0.03 11.75
N PHE A 87 7.30 -0.44 12.28
CA PHE A 87 7.47 -0.79 13.69
C PHE A 87 8.80 -0.27 14.23
N GLU A 88 8.84 0.08 15.52
CA GLU A 88 10.11 0.37 16.24
C GLU A 88 10.87 -0.90 16.60
N ASP A 89 10.15 -1.98 16.92
CA ASP A 89 10.67 -3.30 17.26
C ASP A 89 10.35 -4.33 16.16
N ALA A 90 11.05 -5.46 16.17
CA ALA A 90 10.83 -6.51 15.19
C ALA A 90 9.36 -7.00 15.23
N PRO A 91 8.62 -6.96 14.10
CA PRO A 91 7.25 -7.42 14.06
C PRO A 91 7.18 -8.94 14.22
N LYS A 92 6.02 -9.45 14.62
CA LYS A 92 5.75 -10.89 14.55
C LYS A 92 5.69 -11.30 13.08
N GLU A 93 6.25 -12.46 12.74
CA GLU A 93 6.11 -13.01 11.40
C GLU A 93 4.63 -13.26 11.09
N VAL A 94 4.19 -12.71 9.97
CA VAL A 94 2.84 -12.93 9.42
C VAL A 94 2.97 -13.79 8.18
N GLU A 95 2.00 -14.65 7.93
CA GLU A 95 1.98 -15.51 6.75
C GLU A 95 2.02 -14.66 5.46
N ASN A 96 2.83 -15.07 4.47
CA ASN A 96 3.05 -14.34 3.22
C ASN A 96 3.55 -12.89 3.37
N SER A 97 4.24 -12.58 4.48
CA SER A 97 4.86 -11.27 4.69
C SER A 97 6.36 -11.29 4.47
N LYS A 98 6.92 -10.12 4.19
CA LYS A 98 8.37 -9.87 4.18
C LYS A 98 8.70 -8.83 5.22
N VAL A 99 9.77 -9.04 5.97
CA VAL A 99 10.26 -8.07 6.96
C VAL A 99 11.56 -7.45 6.45
N TYR A 100 11.62 -6.13 6.49
CA TYR A 100 12.77 -5.32 6.11
C TYR A 100 13.25 -4.51 7.30
N GLU A 101 14.55 -4.22 7.33
CA GLU A 101 15.13 -3.24 8.23
C GLU A 101 15.14 -1.87 7.56
N VAL A 102 14.65 -0.86 8.28
CA VAL A 102 14.61 0.53 7.82
C VAL A 102 15.93 1.20 8.19
N LEU A 103 16.76 1.43 7.19
CA LEU A 103 18.07 2.09 7.38
C LEU A 103 17.96 3.60 7.54
N HIS A 104 16.97 4.22 6.88
CA HIS A 104 16.80 5.67 6.90
C HIS A 104 15.38 6.07 6.50
N ILE A 105 14.83 7.06 7.20
CA ILE A 105 13.59 7.76 6.83
C ILE A 105 13.96 9.24 6.65
N SER A 106 13.79 9.75 5.43
CA SER A 106 13.97 11.17 5.15
C SER A 106 12.74 11.94 5.63
N GLN A 107 12.98 13.05 6.31
CA GLN A 107 11.96 14.03 6.70
C GLN A 107 11.95 15.22 5.74
#